data_AF-A0A3D2FRS1-F1
#
_entry.id   AF-A0A3D2FRS1-F1
#
_cell.length_a   1.000
_cell.length_b   1.000
_cell.length_c   1.000
_cell.angle_alpha   90.00
_cell.angle_beta   90.00
_cell.angle_gamma   90.00
#
_symmetry.space_group_name_H-M   'P 1'
#
loop_
_entity.id
_entity.type
_entity.pdbx_description
1 polymer ?
#
loop_
_entity_poly.entity_id
_entity_poly.type
_entity_poly.pdbx_seq_one_letter_code
_entity_poly.pdbx_strand_id
1 'polypeptide(L)' 'RENGLPRRDWFKHMIYAPGFYTGYGVKTLPGIREGLEERNWDEVNLFISEVAKALDRAAATINNATTILSGN' A
#
# COMPACT_ATOMS: atom_id res chain seq x y z
N ARG A 1 6.21 -2.03 0.81
CA ARG A 1 7.00 -3.28 0.95
C ARG A 1 8.33 -3.11 0.21
N GLU A 2 9.39 -3.83 0.62
CA GLU A 2 10.71 -3.71 -0.02
C GLU A 2 10.68 -4.15 -1.49
N ASN A 3 9.92 -5.19 -1.83
CA ASN A 3 9.80 -5.70 -3.20
C ASN A 3 8.95 -4.81 -4.15
N GLY A 4 8.51 -3.63 -3.70
CA GLY A 4 7.73 -2.69 -4.51
C GLY A 4 6.39 -3.22 -5.04
N LEU A 5 5.83 -2.50 -6.02
CA LEU A 5 4.62 -2.90 -6.74
C LEU A 5 4.93 -3.91 -7.86
N PRO A 6 3.97 -4.77 -8.23
CA PRO A 6 4.14 -5.72 -9.33
C PRO A 6 4.49 -4.98 -10.61
N ARG A 7 5.36 -5.56 -11.45
CA ARG A 7 5.77 -4.99 -12.76
C ARG A 7 6.51 -3.64 -12.71
N ARG A 8 6.59 -2.99 -11.54
CA ARG A 8 7.24 -1.69 -11.29
C ARG A 8 7.79 -1.63 -9.86
N ASP A 9 8.77 -2.47 -9.60
CA ASP A 9 9.35 -2.66 -8.27
C ASP A 9 9.98 -1.38 -7.69
N TRP A 10 10.36 -0.40 -8.51
CA TRP A 10 10.86 0.90 -8.05
C TRP A 10 9.79 1.75 -7.32
N PHE A 11 8.49 1.50 -7.54
CA PHE A 11 7.43 2.13 -6.73
C PHE A 11 7.17 1.32 -5.47
N LYS A 12 7.58 1.86 -4.31
CA LYS A 12 7.40 1.20 -3.00
C LYS A 12 6.13 1.62 -2.26
N HIS A 13 5.54 2.74 -2.65
CA HIS A 13 4.37 3.31 -1.99
C HIS A 13 3.09 2.55 -2.38
N MET A 14 2.36 2.04 -1.39
CA MET A 14 1.26 1.09 -1.61
C MET A 14 -0.12 1.75 -1.58
N ILE A 15 -0.23 3.03 -1.18
CA ILE A 15 -1.52 3.75 -1.15
C ILE A 15 -1.77 4.53 -2.45
N TYR A 16 -0.71 5.06 -3.06
CA TYR A 16 -0.75 5.86 -4.29
C TYR A 16 0.45 5.53 -5.17
N ALA A 17 0.21 5.31 -6.45
CA ALA A 17 1.23 5.28 -7.48
C ALA A 17 0.61 5.56 -8.87
N PRO A 18 1.38 5.96 -9.89
CA PRO A 18 0.87 6.10 -11.26
C PRO A 18 0.19 4.80 -11.73
N GLY A 19 -0.97 4.82 -12.36
CA GLY A 19 -1.59 3.56 -12.83
C GLY A 19 -0.87 2.95 -14.02
N PHE A 20 -0.96 1.63 -14.22
CA PHE A 20 -0.34 0.94 -15.37
C PHE A 20 -0.78 1.49 -16.72
N TYR A 21 -2.09 1.69 -16.88
CA TYR A 21 -2.73 2.00 -18.17
C TYR A 21 -3.45 3.34 -18.19
N THR A 22 -3.42 4.10 -17.09
CA THR A 22 -4.12 5.39 -16.94
C THR A 22 -3.25 6.59 -17.30
N GLY A 23 -2.07 6.38 -17.92
CA GLY A 23 -1.10 7.44 -18.17
C GLY A 23 -0.65 8.11 -16.87
N TYR A 24 -0.77 9.44 -16.80
CA TYR A 24 -0.44 10.23 -15.59
C TYR A 24 -1.48 10.12 -14.45
N GLY A 25 -2.59 9.40 -14.66
CA GLY A 25 -3.61 9.21 -13.62
C GLY A 25 -3.07 8.39 -12.44
N VAL A 26 -3.19 8.93 -11.23
CA VAL A 26 -2.85 8.20 -9.99
C VAL A 26 -3.85 7.07 -9.74
N LYS A 27 -3.34 5.88 -9.38
CA LYS A 27 -4.13 4.76 -8.87
C LYS A 27 -3.99 4.71 -7.35
N THR A 28 -5.13 4.65 -6.66
CA THR A 28 -5.19 4.34 -5.23
C THR A 28 -5.05 2.84 -5.01
N LEU A 29 -4.37 2.40 -3.96
CA LEU A 29 -4.21 0.97 -3.64
C LEU A 29 -3.83 0.12 -4.88
N PRO A 30 -2.78 0.52 -5.65
CA PRO A 30 -2.53 0.01 -6.99
C PRO A 30 -2.46 -1.51 -7.08
N GLY A 31 -1.71 -2.18 -6.18
CA GLY A 31 -1.61 -3.65 -6.18
C GLY A 31 -2.94 -4.39 -5.94
N ILE A 32 -3.92 -3.74 -5.30
CA ILE A 32 -5.27 -4.31 -5.13
C ILE A 32 -6.12 -4.02 -6.35
N ARG A 33 -6.20 -2.74 -6.78
CA ARG A 33 -7.09 -2.32 -7.87
C ARG A 33 -6.67 -2.89 -9.21
N GLU A 34 -5.37 -2.90 -9.49
CA GLU A 34 -4.83 -3.42 -10.74
C GLU A 34 -4.93 -4.95 -10.77
N GLY A 35 -4.71 -5.62 -9.64
CA GLY A 35 -4.98 -7.06 -9.50
C GLY A 35 -6.45 -7.41 -9.76
N LEU A 36 -7.40 -6.60 -9.29
CA LEU A 36 -8.84 -6.79 -9.59
C LEU A 36 -9.15 -6.60 -11.08
N GLU A 37 -8.56 -5.59 -11.72
CA GLU A 37 -8.72 -5.31 -13.15
C GLU A 37 -8.20 -6.47 -14.02
N GLU A 38 -7.07 -7.08 -13.62
CA GLU A 38 -6.46 -8.24 -14.28
C GLU A 38 -7.07 -9.59 -13.84
N ARG A 39 -8.00 -9.59 -12.87
CA ARG A 39 -8.54 -10.80 -12.20
C ARG A 39 -7.45 -11.70 -11.60
N ASN A 40 -6.34 -11.10 -11.17
CA ASN A 40 -5.24 -11.78 -10.50
C ASN A 40 -5.50 -11.81 -8.98
N TRP A 41 -6.24 -12.82 -8.53
CA TRP A 41 -6.68 -12.93 -7.14
C TRP A 41 -5.53 -13.14 -6.14
N ASP A 42 -4.44 -13.79 -6.56
CA ASP A 42 -3.26 -13.97 -5.71
C ASP A 42 -2.59 -12.62 -5.41
N GLU A 43 -2.48 -11.75 -6.41
CA GLU A 43 -1.98 -10.38 -6.24
C GLU A 43 -2.90 -9.56 -5.34
N VAL A 44 -4.22 -9.67 -5.53
CA VAL A 44 -5.21 -8.99 -4.68
C VAL A 44 -5.05 -9.38 -3.22
N ASN A 45 -5.03 -10.68 -2.93
CA ASN A 45 -4.91 -11.19 -1.56
C ASN A 45 -3.59 -10.78 -0.90
N LEU A 46 -2.49 -10.85 -1.66
CA LEU A 46 -1.19 -10.40 -1.19
C LEU A 46 -1.20 -8.92 -0.80
N PHE A 47 -1.72 -8.06 -1.66
CA PHE A 47 -1.70 -6.61 -1.42
C PHE A 47 -2.71 -6.17 -0.35
N ILE A 48 -3.85 -6.85 -0.19
CA ILE A 48 -4.75 -6.62 0.94
C ILE A 48 -4.00 -6.81 2.27
N SER A 49 -3.34 -7.96 2.43
CA SER A 49 -2.56 -8.27 3.64
C SER A 49 -1.44 -7.26 3.85
N GLU A 50 -0.66 -6.93 2.81
CA GLU A 50 0.47 -6.01 2.95
C GLU A 50 0.07 -4.56 3.23
N VAL A 51 -1.02 -4.09 2.64
CA VAL A 51 -1.57 -2.76 2.92
C VAL A 51 -2.11 -2.71 4.34
N ALA A 52 -2.87 -3.70 4.79
CA ALA A 52 -3.39 -3.76 6.17
C ALA A 52 -2.25 -3.68 7.19
N LYS A 53 -1.23 -4.54 7.06
CA LYS A 53 -0.05 -4.51 7.94
C LYS A 53 0.68 -3.17 7.92
N ALA A 54 0.71 -2.48 6.78
CA ALA A 54 1.35 -1.16 6.70
C ALA A 54 0.54 -0.08 7.43
N LEU A 55 -0.78 -0.12 7.33
CA LEU A 55 -1.67 0.77 8.08
C LEU A 55 -1.58 0.51 9.59
N ASP A 56 -1.54 -0.75 10.02
CA ASP A 56 -1.36 -1.12 11.43
C ASP A 56 -0.03 -0.58 11.99
N ARG A 57 1.06 -0.72 11.24
CA ARG A 57 2.37 -0.14 11.63
C ARG A 57 2.31 1.38 11.73
N ALA A 58 1.69 2.04 10.76
CA ALA A 58 1.55 3.50 10.78
C ALA A 58 0.73 3.97 11.99
N ALA A 59 -0.40 3.31 12.27
CA ALA A 59 -1.23 3.59 13.43
C ALA A 59 -0.47 3.37 14.74
N ALA A 60 0.28 2.26 14.86
CA ALA A 60 1.11 1.98 16.03
C ALA A 60 2.18 3.06 16.27
N THR A 61 2.84 3.54 15.21
CA THR A 61 3.80 4.65 15.31
C THR A 61 3.15 5.93 15.81
N ILE A 62 1.97 6.28 15.29
CA ILE A 62 1.22 7.48 15.74
C ILE A 62 0.80 7.35 17.20
N ASN A 63 0.30 6.18 17.61
CA ASN A 63 -0.11 5.92 18.99
C ASN A 63 1.08 6.04 19.95
N ASN A 64 2.22 5.43 19.61
CA ASN A 64 3.44 5.53 20.42
C ASN A 64 3.92 6.97 20.57
N ALA A 65 3.90 7.75 19.49
CA ALA A 65 4.25 9.17 19.54
C ALA A 65 3.28 9.97 20.42
N THR A 66 1.98 9.65 20.35
CA THR A 66 0.95 10.26 21.20
C THR A 66 1.20 9.97 22.68
N THR A 67 1.56 8.74 23.03
CA THR A 67 1.91 8.36 24.41
C THR A 67 3.05 9.22 24.94
N ILE A 68 4.16 9.33 24.18
CA ILE A 68 5.32 10.16 24.54
C ILE A 68 4.92 11.63 24.77
N LEU A 69 4.11 12.20 23.89
CA LEU A 69 3.67 13.60 24.01
C LEU A 69 2.70 13.82 25.18
N SER A 70 1.91 12.81 25.55
CA SER A 70 0.95 12.89 26.65
C SER A 70 1.56 12.76 28.05
N GLY A 71 2.87 12.51 28.16
CA GLY A 71 3.58 12.47 29.44
C GLY A 71 3.26 11.25 30.33
N ASN A 72 2.71 10.18 29.74
CA ASN A 72 2.58 8.86 30.37
C ASN A 72 3.66 7.92 29.85
#